data_AF-J3ISU3-F1
#
_entry.id   AF-J3ISU3-F1
#
_cell.length_a   1.000
_cell.length_b   1.000
_cell.length_c   1.000
_cell.angle_alpha   90.00
_cell.angle_beta   90.00
_cell.angle_gamma   90.00
#
_symmetry.space_group_name_H-M   'P 1'
#
loop_
_entity.id
_entity.type
_entity.pdbx_description
1 polymer ?
#
loop_
_entity_poly.entity_id
_entity_poly.type
_entity_poly.pdbx_seq_one_letter_code
_entity_poly.pdbx_strand_id
1 'polypeptide(L)'
;MASFLLISASLATVSAAPLDDESQPPPTDPSAYYNPPADPIAAAAALEALKTMPETNQGALALPNGAYGDRNTPRADNVLPPSLQTSFNYPTNGKPSPLYGAQPFTQQLLLFEEFGTEKLDPTIPAPPLTFPVPTVGPAPAQDPNSIARSAPSGSALDAFMRQPGLFPFPSQFSNVLDRNPWKAQIEAFLNRQPVGSPAEGRPPGKGWSHQRWNEFYPQVAYKTVQVGARINTGMRDRRQLHNYAVGEFGPGGLYYQTSDIPTTTGTTKGIDTRFHPNFPLQNHNALWTFDGTFPVKLLMVRYGQPVLMRHYNALPIDPAANMGFGLHTISTHEHNGHSPAESDG
;
A
#
# COMPACT_ATOMS: atom_id res chain seq x y z
N MET A 1 27.30 2.23 75.01
CA MET A 1 26.72 3.23 74.09
C MET A 1 26.25 2.48 72.86
N ALA A 2 24.95 2.48 72.57
CA ALA A 2 24.41 1.87 71.36
C ALA A 2 24.40 2.92 70.25
N SER A 3 25.19 2.70 69.19
CA SER A 3 25.13 3.51 67.97
C SER A 3 23.95 3.05 67.13
N PHE A 4 22.92 3.89 67.01
CA PHE A 4 21.88 3.73 66.02
C PHE A 4 22.38 4.28 64.69
N LEU A 5 22.51 3.40 63.70
CA LEU A 5 22.76 3.78 62.31
C LEU A 5 21.43 4.31 61.73
N LEU A 6 21.31 5.62 61.58
CA LEU A 6 20.21 6.24 60.84
C LEU A 6 20.44 6.00 59.35
N ILE A 7 19.72 5.03 58.77
CA ILE A 7 19.63 4.86 57.32
C ILE A 7 18.54 5.81 56.84
N SER A 8 18.96 6.97 56.33
CA SER A 8 18.08 7.88 55.60
C SER A 8 17.80 7.30 54.23
N ALA A 9 16.65 6.62 54.07
CA ALA A 9 16.15 6.27 52.74
C ALA A 9 15.58 7.53 52.09
N SER A 10 16.36 8.18 51.23
CA SER A 10 15.86 9.23 50.36
C SER A 10 14.92 8.60 49.33
N LEU A 11 13.63 8.96 49.38
CA LEU A 11 12.70 8.71 48.28
C LEU A 11 13.21 9.50 47.07
N ALA A 12 13.90 8.82 46.15
CA ALA A 12 14.16 9.39 44.85
C ALA A 12 12.81 9.64 44.17
N THR A 13 12.51 10.89 43.85
CA THR A 13 11.38 11.23 42.99
C THR A 13 11.61 10.58 41.63
N VAL A 14 10.94 9.47 41.36
CA VAL A 14 10.92 8.87 40.03
C VAL A 14 10.13 9.83 39.15
N SER A 15 10.85 10.63 38.35
CA SER A 15 10.23 11.46 37.32
C SER A 15 9.79 10.53 36.19
N ALA A 16 8.53 10.63 35.77
CA ALA A 16 8.06 9.92 34.60
C ALA A 16 8.79 10.47 33.36
N ALA A 17 9.59 9.63 32.71
CA ALA A 17 10.14 9.94 31.40
C ALA A 17 9.13 9.51 30.31
N PRO A 18 9.07 10.23 29.17
CA PRO A 18 8.33 9.75 28.01
C PRO A 18 8.76 8.34 27.60
N LEU A 19 7.80 7.51 27.15
CA LEU A 19 8.09 6.18 26.58
C LEU A 19 8.83 6.27 25.24
N ASP A 20 8.61 7.37 24.54
CA ASP A 20 9.13 7.65 23.19
C ASP A 20 10.07 8.85 23.19
N ASP A 21 10.98 8.87 22.22
CA ASP A 21 11.94 9.96 22.07
C ASP A 21 11.31 11.14 21.29
N GLU A 22 10.75 12.09 22.04
CA GLU A 22 10.12 13.31 21.53
C GLU A 22 11.10 14.43 21.13
N SER A 23 12.42 14.17 21.16
CA SER A 23 13.41 15.18 20.74
C SER A 23 13.38 15.41 19.23
N GLN A 24 13.85 16.59 18.80
CA GLN A 24 13.98 16.88 17.38
C GLN A 24 15.05 16.02 16.71
N PRO A 25 14.91 15.68 15.41
CA PRO A 25 15.97 15.01 14.67
C PRO A 25 17.28 15.84 14.75
N PRO A 26 18.44 15.21 15.02
CA PRO A 26 19.71 15.93 15.08
C PRO A 26 20.05 16.51 13.70
N PRO A 27 20.87 17.58 13.59
CA PRO A 27 21.19 18.22 12.31
C PRO A 27 21.82 17.31 11.24
N THR A 28 22.38 16.17 11.65
CA THR A 28 22.94 15.14 10.74
C THR A 28 21.91 14.13 10.25
N ASP A 29 20.70 14.12 10.81
CA ASP A 29 19.62 13.25 10.38
C ASP A 29 19.05 13.77 9.05
N PRO A 30 18.84 12.89 8.04
CA PRO A 30 18.25 13.30 6.76
C PRO A 30 16.87 13.95 6.88
N SER A 31 16.13 13.72 7.97
CA SER A 31 14.83 14.33 8.25
C SER A 31 14.92 15.59 9.10
N ALA A 32 16.11 16.11 9.39
CA ALA A 32 16.26 17.33 10.17
C ALA A 32 15.59 18.50 9.45
N TYR A 33 14.61 19.12 10.10
CA TYR A 33 13.99 20.33 9.59
C TYR A 33 14.60 21.56 10.28
N TYR A 34 14.59 22.66 9.54
CA TYR A 34 15.12 23.93 10.01
C TYR A 34 13.98 24.94 10.01
N ASN A 35 13.88 25.70 11.10
CA ASN A 35 12.97 26.84 11.12
C ASN A 35 13.41 27.88 10.09
N PRO A 36 12.45 28.63 9.50
CA PRO A 36 12.82 29.80 8.71
C PRO A 36 13.66 30.77 9.57
N PRO A 37 14.52 31.60 8.94
CA PRO A 37 15.27 32.62 9.66
C PRO A 37 14.37 33.46 10.58
N ALA A 38 14.84 33.75 11.79
CA ALA A 38 14.07 34.55 12.75
C ALA A 38 13.91 36.02 12.31
N ASP A 39 14.85 36.53 11.52
CA ASP A 39 14.80 37.87 10.95
C ASP A 39 13.80 37.91 9.76
N PRO A 40 12.79 38.80 9.76
CA PRO A 40 11.77 38.85 8.72
C PRO A 40 12.31 39.13 7.32
N ILE A 41 13.40 39.91 7.20
CA ILE A 41 14.02 40.23 5.90
C ILE A 41 14.70 38.98 5.35
N ALA A 42 15.48 38.28 6.19
CA ALA A 42 16.10 37.01 5.84
C ALA A 42 15.06 35.92 5.52
N ALA A 43 13.93 35.87 6.25
CA ALA A 43 12.85 34.92 5.98
C ALA A 43 12.19 35.19 4.62
N ALA A 44 11.92 36.46 4.29
CA ALA A 44 11.39 36.84 2.99
C ALA A 44 12.37 36.49 1.85
N ALA A 45 13.67 36.75 2.04
CA ALA A 45 14.69 36.38 1.07
C ALA A 45 14.78 34.86 0.86
N ALA A 46 14.68 34.06 1.93
CA ALA A 46 14.65 32.60 1.84
C ALA A 46 13.41 32.10 1.06
N LEU A 47 12.23 32.70 1.29
CA LEU A 47 11.03 32.36 0.54
C LEU A 47 11.16 32.68 -0.97
N GLU A 48 11.73 33.84 -1.31
CA GLU A 48 12.01 34.17 -2.72
C GLU A 48 13.01 33.20 -3.35
N ALA A 49 14.01 32.74 -2.60
CA ALA A 49 14.96 31.73 -3.08
C ALA A 49 14.26 30.40 -3.43
N LEU A 50 13.28 29.95 -2.63
CA LEU A 50 12.51 28.73 -2.90
C LEU A 50 11.83 28.75 -4.26
N LYS A 51 11.39 29.92 -4.76
CA LYS A 51 10.74 30.04 -6.06
C LYS A 51 11.65 29.74 -7.25
N THR A 52 12.97 29.79 -7.03
CA THR A 52 13.97 29.49 -8.06
C THR A 52 14.48 28.06 -8.00
N MET A 53 14.04 27.29 -6.99
CA MET A 53 14.39 25.88 -6.89
C MET A 53 13.66 25.05 -7.95
N PRO A 54 14.26 23.93 -8.39
CA PRO A 54 13.58 22.89 -9.16
C PRO A 54 12.24 22.49 -8.55
N GLU A 55 11.27 22.10 -9.38
CA GLU A 55 10.04 21.48 -8.89
C GLU A 55 10.40 20.24 -8.05
N THR A 56 9.72 20.03 -6.93
CA THR A 56 10.04 18.95 -5.98
C THR A 56 9.86 17.55 -6.57
N ASN A 57 9.05 17.42 -7.62
CA ASN A 57 8.82 16.18 -8.35
C ASN A 57 9.73 16.02 -9.58
N GLN A 58 10.64 16.98 -9.86
CA GLN A 58 11.56 16.85 -11.00
C GLN A 58 12.45 15.61 -10.82
N GLY A 59 12.41 14.71 -11.79
CA GLY A 59 13.16 13.45 -11.74
C GLY A 59 12.47 12.31 -10.99
N ALA A 60 11.24 12.51 -10.48
CA ALA A 60 10.47 11.46 -9.80
C ALA A 60 10.09 10.29 -10.72
N LEU A 61 10.02 10.52 -12.04
CA LEU A 61 9.75 9.49 -13.04
C LEU A 61 11.02 9.18 -13.83
N ALA A 62 11.78 8.18 -13.39
CA ALA A 62 12.92 7.69 -14.16
C ALA A 62 12.44 6.90 -15.39
N LEU A 63 13.04 7.18 -16.54
CA LEU A 63 12.76 6.52 -17.81
C LEU A 63 14.02 5.82 -18.35
N PRO A 64 13.87 4.93 -19.36
CA PRO A 64 15.00 4.24 -19.96
C PRO A 64 16.10 5.20 -20.44
N ASN A 65 17.36 4.76 -20.35
CA ASN A 65 18.53 5.47 -20.87
C ASN A 65 18.81 6.84 -20.21
N GLY A 66 18.48 6.97 -18.92
CA GLY A 66 18.78 8.18 -18.13
C GLY A 66 17.84 9.36 -18.42
N ALA A 67 16.75 9.13 -19.15
CA ALA A 67 15.70 10.12 -19.33
C ALA A 67 14.85 10.26 -18.06
N TYR A 68 14.16 11.40 -17.95
CA TYR A 68 13.18 11.64 -16.89
C TYR A 68 11.86 12.10 -17.50
N GLY A 69 10.79 11.52 -16.99
CA GLY A 69 9.44 11.84 -17.40
C GLY A 69 8.91 13.12 -16.76
N ASP A 70 7.77 13.55 -17.28
CA ASP A 70 6.97 14.68 -16.82
C ASP A 70 5.55 14.21 -16.47
N ARG A 71 4.65 15.18 -16.20
CA ARG A 71 3.24 14.90 -15.92
C ARG A 71 2.49 14.15 -17.05
N ASN A 72 3.02 14.14 -18.27
CA ASN A 72 2.42 13.48 -19.43
C ASN A 72 2.89 12.03 -19.56
N THR A 73 4.00 11.66 -18.91
CA THR A 73 4.58 10.33 -19.00
C THR A 73 3.61 9.21 -18.58
N PRO A 74 2.89 9.30 -17.44
CA PRO A 74 1.87 8.31 -17.09
C PRO A 74 0.61 8.37 -17.97
N ARG A 75 0.52 9.31 -18.91
CA ARG A 75 -0.62 9.51 -19.80
C ARG A 75 -0.33 9.07 -21.24
N ALA A 76 0.86 8.54 -21.51
CA ALA A 76 1.30 8.17 -22.86
C ALA A 76 0.33 7.17 -23.52
N ASP A 77 -0.15 6.18 -22.76
CA ASP A 77 -1.08 5.15 -23.22
C ASP A 77 -2.54 5.47 -22.84
N ASN A 78 -2.89 6.77 -22.76
CA ASN A 78 -4.27 7.17 -22.46
C ASN A 78 -5.23 6.72 -23.56
N VAL A 79 -6.15 5.82 -23.18
CA VAL A 79 -7.17 5.28 -24.09
C VAL A 79 -8.30 6.26 -24.40
N LEU A 80 -8.38 7.38 -23.66
CA LEU A 80 -9.29 8.51 -23.89
C LEU A 80 -8.52 9.83 -24.08
N PRO A 81 -7.77 9.98 -25.19
CA PRO A 81 -7.04 11.21 -25.50
C PRO A 81 -8.00 12.41 -25.66
N PRO A 82 -7.51 13.66 -25.52
CA PRO A 82 -8.35 14.87 -25.55
C PRO A 82 -9.29 14.97 -26.75
N SER A 83 -8.89 14.48 -27.93
CA SER A 83 -9.72 14.49 -29.14
C SER A 83 -10.94 13.55 -29.09
N LEU A 84 -10.98 12.60 -28.16
CA LEU A 84 -12.10 11.67 -27.96
C LEU A 84 -12.99 12.03 -26.77
N GLN A 85 -12.64 13.10 -26.04
CA GLN A 85 -13.37 13.58 -24.88
C GLN A 85 -14.64 14.35 -25.28
N THR A 86 -15.71 14.20 -24.51
CA THR A 86 -17.05 14.72 -24.84
C THR A 86 -17.46 15.95 -24.02
N SER A 87 -16.67 16.32 -23.00
CA SER A 87 -16.90 17.50 -22.15
C SER A 87 -15.61 17.94 -21.46
N PHE A 88 -15.64 19.10 -20.80
CA PHE A 88 -14.58 19.63 -19.93
C PHE A 88 -14.88 19.42 -18.43
N ASN A 89 -15.62 18.37 -18.07
CA ASN A 89 -15.96 18.06 -16.68
C ASN A 89 -15.05 16.96 -16.08
N TYR A 90 -14.32 17.33 -15.03
CA TYR A 90 -13.65 16.38 -14.14
C TYR A 90 -14.66 15.39 -13.53
N PRO A 91 -14.35 14.07 -13.39
CA PRO A 91 -13.02 13.48 -13.41
C PRO A 91 -12.56 12.84 -14.74
N THR A 92 -13.44 12.48 -15.68
CA THR A 92 -13.03 11.62 -16.82
C THR A 92 -13.20 12.22 -18.22
N ASN A 93 -13.93 13.35 -18.39
CA ASN A 93 -14.22 13.95 -19.72
C ASN A 93 -14.73 12.94 -20.78
N GLY A 94 -15.13 11.74 -20.36
CA GLY A 94 -15.36 10.58 -21.21
C GLY A 94 -16.84 10.29 -21.41
N LYS A 95 -17.14 9.38 -22.34
CA LYS A 95 -18.50 8.86 -22.53
C LYS A 95 -18.95 8.12 -21.26
N PRO A 96 -20.27 8.10 -20.95
CA PRO A 96 -20.80 7.20 -19.95
C PRO A 96 -20.31 5.78 -20.21
N SER A 97 -19.91 5.07 -19.16
CA SER A 97 -19.53 3.67 -19.29
C SER A 97 -20.73 2.88 -19.81
N PRO A 98 -20.59 2.08 -20.88
CA PRO A 98 -21.68 1.27 -21.40
C PRO A 98 -22.14 0.27 -20.33
N LEU A 99 -23.45 0.06 -20.25
CA LEU A 99 -24.04 -0.90 -19.31
C LEU A 99 -24.04 -2.34 -19.85
N TYR A 100 -23.64 -2.57 -21.09
CA TYR A 100 -23.60 -3.92 -21.70
C TYR A 100 -24.91 -4.73 -21.50
N GLY A 101 -26.07 -4.06 -21.45
CA GLY A 101 -27.36 -4.69 -21.21
C GLY A 101 -27.65 -5.12 -19.76
N ALA A 102 -26.76 -4.82 -18.80
CA ALA A 102 -27.03 -5.01 -17.37
C ALA A 102 -28.29 -4.25 -16.93
N GLN A 103 -29.09 -4.90 -16.09
CA GLN A 103 -30.31 -4.32 -15.54
C GLN A 103 -30.03 -3.73 -14.14
N PRO A 104 -30.81 -2.74 -13.69
CA PRO A 104 -30.66 -2.20 -12.34
C PRO A 104 -30.83 -3.28 -11.27
N PHE A 105 -29.90 -3.32 -10.32
CA PHE A 105 -29.96 -4.17 -9.10
C PHE A 105 -30.06 -5.68 -9.36
N THR A 106 -29.57 -6.19 -10.50
CA THR A 106 -29.57 -7.64 -10.80
C THR A 106 -28.31 -8.36 -10.40
N GLN A 107 -27.24 -7.64 -10.05
CA GLN A 107 -26.00 -8.27 -9.61
C GLN A 107 -25.97 -8.49 -8.11
N GLN A 108 -25.79 -9.74 -7.71
CA GLN A 108 -25.33 -10.06 -6.36
C GLN A 108 -23.85 -9.75 -6.22
N LEU A 109 -23.52 -8.86 -5.27
CA LEU A 109 -22.14 -8.44 -5.01
C LEU A 109 -21.90 -8.46 -3.50
N LEU A 110 -21.10 -9.42 -3.02
CA LEU A 110 -20.58 -9.34 -1.65
C LEU A 110 -19.71 -8.08 -1.56
N LEU A 111 -20.04 -7.22 -0.58
CA LEU A 111 -19.43 -5.89 -0.50
C LEU A 111 -17.98 -5.96 -0.03
N PHE A 112 -17.67 -6.87 0.91
CA PHE A 112 -16.40 -6.86 1.61
C PHE A 112 -15.83 -8.26 1.84
N GLU A 113 -14.50 -8.33 1.83
CA GLU A 113 -13.70 -9.47 2.27
C GLU A 113 -12.67 -8.94 3.26
N GLU A 114 -12.63 -9.49 4.47
CA GLU A 114 -11.71 -9.03 5.51
C GLU A 114 -10.24 -9.26 5.09
N PHE A 115 -9.36 -8.31 5.41
CA PHE A 115 -7.91 -8.55 5.34
C PHE A 115 -7.52 -9.74 6.25
N GLY A 116 -8.15 -9.84 7.41
CA GLY A 116 -7.79 -10.75 8.49
C GLY A 116 -6.47 -10.36 9.15
N THR A 117 -6.60 -9.66 10.26
CA THR A 117 -5.47 -9.30 11.12
C THR A 117 -4.96 -10.54 11.85
N GLU A 118 -3.65 -10.62 12.01
CA GLU A 118 -2.97 -11.64 12.80
C GLU A 118 -2.16 -10.98 13.92
N LYS A 119 -1.90 -11.71 14.99
CA LYS A 119 -1.01 -11.22 16.06
C LYS A 119 0.36 -10.90 15.45
N LEU A 120 0.91 -9.73 15.76
CA LEU A 120 2.30 -9.45 15.42
C LEU A 120 3.19 -10.25 16.37
N ASP A 121 3.79 -11.33 15.86
CA ASP A 121 4.57 -12.26 16.68
C ASP A 121 6.05 -12.29 16.24
N PRO A 122 6.98 -11.80 17.08
CA PRO A 122 8.40 -11.74 16.77
C PRO A 122 9.08 -13.12 16.76
N THR A 123 8.37 -14.18 17.19
CA THR A 123 8.91 -15.55 17.19
C THR A 123 8.71 -16.28 15.87
N ILE A 124 7.92 -15.72 14.94
CA ILE A 124 7.71 -16.29 13.60
C ILE A 124 9.03 -16.23 12.83
N PRO A 125 9.55 -17.37 12.33
CA PRO A 125 10.80 -17.39 11.58
C PRO A 125 10.66 -16.71 10.22
N ALA A 126 11.78 -16.34 9.62
CA ALA A 126 11.81 -15.80 8.27
C ALA A 126 11.11 -16.75 7.28
N PRO A 127 10.13 -16.27 6.52
CA PRO A 127 9.39 -17.10 5.59
C PRO A 127 10.22 -17.38 4.32
N PRO A 128 10.04 -18.54 3.66
CA PRO A 128 10.92 -18.97 2.57
C PRO A 128 10.72 -18.23 1.24
N LEU A 129 9.53 -17.68 0.99
CA LEU A 129 9.23 -16.97 -0.25
C LEU A 129 9.46 -15.47 -0.06
N THR A 130 10.25 -14.90 -0.95
CA THR A 130 10.42 -13.45 -1.09
C THR A 130 9.26 -12.85 -1.89
N PHE A 131 9.16 -11.51 -1.90
CA PHE A 131 8.17 -10.82 -2.72
C PHE A 131 8.36 -11.22 -4.20
N PRO A 132 7.33 -11.76 -4.87
CA PRO A 132 7.50 -12.31 -6.21
C PRO A 132 7.71 -11.20 -7.24
N VAL A 133 8.48 -11.49 -8.28
CA VAL A 133 8.79 -10.57 -9.37
C VAL A 133 7.71 -10.61 -10.46
N PRO A 134 7.52 -9.52 -11.23
CA PRO A 134 6.60 -9.54 -12.37
C PRO A 134 7.05 -10.56 -13.42
N THR A 135 6.07 -11.20 -14.07
CA THR A 135 6.31 -12.14 -15.17
C THR A 135 5.34 -11.83 -16.31
N VAL A 136 5.65 -12.29 -17.52
CA VAL A 136 4.62 -12.34 -18.56
C VAL A 136 3.55 -13.38 -18.22
N GLY A 137 2.34 -13.19 -18.73
CA GLY A 137 1.23 -14.10 -18.53
C GLY A 137 0.02 -13.71 -19.39
N PRO A 138 -1.03 -14.54 -19.42
CA PRO A 138 -2.19 -14.26 -20.25
C PRO A 138 -2.98 -13.05 -19.75
N ALA A 139 -3.45 -12.24 -20.70
CA ALA A 139 -4.47 -11.22 -20.45
C ALA A 139 -5.79 -11.88 -20.00
N PRO A 140 -6.64 -11.20 -19.20
CA PRO A 140 -6.50 -9.81 -18.74
C PRO A 140 -5.66 -9.63 -17.47
N ALA A 141 -5.27 -10.70 -16.78
CA ALA A 141 -4.64 -10.66 -15.46
C ALA A 141 -3.14 -10.30 -15.49
N GLN A 142 -2.46 -10.55 -16.61
CA GLN A 142 -1.06 -10.20 -16.84
C GLN A 142 -0.86 -9.69 -18.28
N ASP A 143 0.34 -9.21 -18.58
CA ASP A 143 0.73 -8.75 -19.92
C ASP A 143 1.45 -9.92 -20.61
N PRO A 144 1.00 -10.33 -21.82
CA PRO A 144 1.59 -11.47 -22.51
C PRO A 144 2.98 -11.20 -23.08
N ASN A 145 3.38 -9.93 -23.21
CA ASN A 145 4.53 -9.51 -23.99
C ASN A 145 5.56 -8.70 -23.21
N SER A 146 5.19 -8.07 -22.08
CA SER A 146 6.07 -7.16 -21.34
C SER A 146 6.05 -7.39 -19.84
N ILE A 147 7.21 -7.76 -19.27
CA ILE A 147 7.41 -7.88 -17.82
C ILE A 147 7.19 -6.54 -17.12
N ALA A 148 7.72 -5.45 -17.68
CA ALA A 148 7.61 -4.11 -17.06
C ALA A 148 6.18 -3.58 -17.02
N ARG A 149 5.31 -4.08 -17.91
CA ARG A 149 3.89 -3.73 -17.96
C ARG A 149 2.99 -4.75 -17.26
N SER A 150 3.57 -5.75 -16.60
CA SER A 150 2.84 -6.82 -15.92
C SER A 150 3.00 -6.77 -14.41
N ALA A 151 2.39 -7.76 -13.75
CA ALA A 151 2.46 -8.03 -12.34
C ALA A 151 2.99 -9.46 -12.10
N PRO A 152 3.34 -9.84 -10.86
CA PRO A 152 3.64 -11.23 -10.56
C PRO A 152 2.43 -12.14 -10.80
N SER A 153 2.68 -13.41 -11.10
CA SER A 153 1.58 -14.37 -11.28
C SER A 153 0.72 -14.46 -10.02
N GLY A 154 -0.58 -14.67 -10.23
CA GLY A 154 -1.54 -14.77 -9.15
C GLY A 154 -1.21 -15.82 -8.10
N SER A 155 -0.80 -17.00 -8.54
CA SER A 155 -0.41 -18.09 -7.65
C SER A 155 0.82 -17.76 -6.81
N ALA A 156 1.80 -17.05 -7.39
CA ALA A 156 2.98 -16.61 -6.65
C ALA A 156 2.64 -15.55 -5.59
N LEU A 157 1.76 -14.60 -5.92
CA LEU A 157 1.25 -13.61 -4.96
C LEU A 157 0.51 -14.30 -3.81
N ASP A 158 -0.43 -15.19 -4.12
CA ASP A 158 -1.19 -15.88 -3.08
C ASP A 158 -0.29 -16.74 -2.19
N ALA A 159 0.68 -17.43 -2.77
CA ALA A 159 1.66 -18.21 -2.02
C ALA A 159 2.47 -17.32 -1.07
N PHE A 160 2.95 -16.17 -1.55
CA PHE A 160 3.65 -15.18 -0.73
C PHE A 160 2.77 -14.61 0.40
N MET A 161 1.54 -14.23 0.07
CA MET A 161 0.59 -13.61 1.00
C MET A 161 0.09 -14.58 2.07
N ARG A 162 0.04 -15.88 1.78
CA ARG A 162 -0.33 -16.93 2.75
C ARG A 162 0.71 -17.18 3.83
N GLN A 163 1.97 -16.80 3.60
CA GLN A 163 3.01 -16.98 4.62
C GLN A 163 2.61 -16.23 5.90
N PRO A 164 2.84 -16.80 7.09
CA PRO A 164 2.47 -16.15 8.35
C PRO A 164 3.40 -14.97 8.63
N GLY A 165 2.89 -13.99 9.37
CA GLY A 165 3.69 -12.89 9.90
C GLY A 165 4.25 -11.94 8.86
N LEU A 166 5.12 -11.05 9.36
CA LEU A 166 5.76 -9.99 8.61
C LEU A 166 7.28 -10.17 8.63
N PHE A 167 7.89 -10.15 7.45
CA PHE A 167 9.34 -10.20 7.29
C PHE A 167 9.82 -9.16 6.27
N PRO A 168 10.96 -8.45 6.50
CA PRO A 168 11.66 -8.34 7.79
C PRO A 168 10.74 -7.84 8.92
N PHE A 169 11.06 -8.13 10.17
CA PHE A 169 10.19 -7.72 11.28
C PHE A 169 10.08 -6.18 11.33
N PRO A 170 8.89 -5.59 11.55
CA PRO A 170 8.72 -4.14 11.56
C PRO A 170 9.62 -3.43 12.58
N SER A 171 10.16 -2.28 12.19
CA SER A 171 10.97 -1.39 13.03
C SER A 171 10.44 0.04 12.98
N GLN A 172 10.73 0.81 14.04
CA GLN A 172 10.40 2.23 14.12
C GLN A 172 10.92 3.00 12.90
N PHE A 173 12.20 2.84 12.59
CA PHE A 173 12.87 3.45 11.44
C PHE A 173 12.68 2.60 10.18
N SER A 174 12.75 3.25 9.02
CA SER A 174 12.67 2.60 7.72
C SER A 174 13.89 1.73 7.44
N ASN A 175 13.64 0.58 6.81
CA ASN A 175 14.66 -0.34 6.35
C ASN A 175 15.32 0.16 5.06
N VAL A 176 16.46 0.82 5.24
CA VAL A 176 17.31 1.29 4.13
C VAL A 176 18.48 0.38 3.81
N LEU A 177 18.60 -0.76 4.50
CA LEU A 177 19.67 -1.73 4.30
C LEU A 177 19.31 -2.71 3.18
N ASP A 178 18.10 -3.26 3.24
CA ASP A 178 17.62 -4.16 2.20
C ASP A 178 17.29 -3.39 0.93
N ARG A 179 17.59 -4.00 -0.21
CA ARG A 179 17.33 -3.41 -1.54
C ARG A 179 15.96 -3.79 -2.04
N ASN A 180 15.42 -2.93 -2.91
CA ASN A 180 14.15 -3.18 -3.58
C ASN A 180 14.11 -4.60 -4.18
N PRO A 181 13.10 -5.43 -3.83
CA PRO A 181 13.02 -6.82 -4.30
C PRO A 181 12.89 -6.92 -5.83
N TRP A 182 12.48 -5.85 -6.51
CA TRP A 182 12.38 -5.75 -7.96
C TRP A 182 13.55 -4.98 -8.59
N LYS A 183 14.66 -4.77 -7.86
CA LYS A 183 15.84 -4.04 -8.36
C LYS A 183 16.25 -4.49 -9.76
N ALA A 184 16.39 -5.80 -9.98
CA ALA A 184 16.83 -6.33 -11.26
C ALA A 184 15.86 -6.00 -12.42
N GLN A 185 14.56 -6.09 -12.17
CA GLN A 185 13.52 -5.79 -13.17
C GLN A 185 13.45 -4.28 -13.46
N ILE A 186 13.58 -3.46 -12.42
CA ILE A 186 13.60 -1.99 -12.56
C ILE A 186 14.84 -1.57 -13.35
N GLU A 187 16.01 -2.12 -13.07
CA GLU A 187 17.23 -1.77 -13.80
C GLU A 187 17.20 -2.22 -15.26
N ALA A 188 16.58 -3.39 -15.52
CA ALA A 188 16.35 -3.86 -16.88
C ALA A 188 15.42 -2.91 -17.65
N PHE A 189 14.33 -2.44 -17.03
CA PHE A 189 13.44 -1.45 -17.64
C PHE A 189 14.15 -0.11 -17.88
N LEU A 190 14.85 0.41 -16.87
CA LEU A 190 15.52 1.71 -16.96
C LEU A 190 16.77 1.69 -17.86
N ASN A 191 17.26 0.51 -18.24
CA ASN A 191 18.58 0.34 -18.85
C ASN A 191 19.67 1.12 -18.08
N ARG A 192 19.65 1.01 -16.75
CA ARG A 192 20.49 1.81 -15.84
C ARG A 192 20.89 0.99 -14.62
N GLN A 193 22.18 1.03 -14.30
CA GLN A 193 22.78 0.32 -13.18
C GLN A 193 23.75 1.24 -12.40
N PRO A 194 23.86 1.11 -11.07
CA PRO A 194 22.93 0.42 -10.16
C PRO A 194 21.73 1.30 -9.77
N VAL A 195 20.56 0.70 -9.54
CA VAL A 195 19.43 1.31 -8.83
C VAL A 195 19.58 1.00 -7.35
N GLY A 196 19.71 2.06 -6.54
CA GLY A 196 20.00 1.98 -5.11
C GLY A 196 18.77 2.06 -4.19
N SER A 197 17.54 1.97 -4.72
CA SER A 197 16.34 2.14 -3.90
C SER A 197 16.23 1.08 -2.79
N PRO A 198 15.81 1.47 -1.58
CA PRO A 198 15.58 0.55 -0.48
C PRO A 198 14.36 -0.36 -0.73
N ALA A 199 14.26 -1.45 0.04
CA ALA A 199 13.11 -2.35 0.05
C ALA A 199 11.85 -1.67 0.59
N GLU A 200 12.02 -0.70 1.48
CA GLU A 200 10.94 0.00 2.13
C GLU A 200 10.73 1.40 1.52
N GLY A 201 9.47 1.79 1.31
CA GLY A 201 9.11 3.07 0.69
C GLY A 201 9.20 4.28 1.61
N ARG A 202 9.26 4.10 2.93
CA ARG A 202 9.38 5.21 3.89
C ARG A 202 10.77 5.87 3.75
N PRO A 203 10.85 7.21 3.73
CA PRO A 203 12.13 7.91 3.78
C PRO A 203 12.97 7.54 5.03
N PRO A 204 14.31 7.58 4.96
CA PRO A 204 15.17 7.41 6.13
C PRO A 204 15.17 8.64 7.01
N GLY A 205 15.22 8.47 8.33
CA GLY A 205 15.40 9.56 9.30
C GLY A 205 14.34 9.56 10.38
N LYS A 206 14.66 10.19 11.52
CA LYS A 206 13.79 10.19 12.71
C LYS A 206 12.42 10.83 12.47
N GLY A 207 12.38 11.96 11.76
CA GLY A 207 11.18 12.73 11.46
C GLY A 207 10.20 12.05 10.50
N TRP A 208 10.62 10.97 9.83
CA TRP A 208 9.74 10.11 9.02
C TRP A 208 9.62 8.69 9.59
N SER A 209 10.20 8.44 10.76
CA SER A 209 10.04 7.18 11.50
C SER A 209 8.66 7.14 12.17
N HIS A 210 8.23 5.95 12.59
CA HIS A 210 6.97 5.82 13.32
C HIS A 210 6.99 6.66 14.61
N GLN A 211 5.99 7.52 14.76
CA GLN A 211 5.78 8.32 15.95
C GLN A 211 5.16 7.47 17.07
N ARG A 212 5.55 7.75 18.32
CA ARG A 212 5.00 7.06 19.51
C ARG A 212 5.07 5.53 19.39
N TRP A 213 6.17 5.02 18.84
CA TRP A 213 6.36 3.61 18.51
C TRP A 213 6.29 2.70 19.73
N ASN A 214 6.83 3.13 20.87
CA ASN A 214 6.79 2.35 22.10
C ASN A 214 5.42 2.43 22.77
N GLU A 215 4.77 3.60 22.77
CA GLU A 215 3.42 3.76 23.33
C GLU A 215 2.35 3.01 22.52
N PHE A 216 2.40 3.07 21.19
CA PHE A 216 1.48 2.37 20.28
C PHE A 216 2.15 1.23 19.55
N TYR A 217 2.96 0.45 20.27
CA TYR A 217 3.63 -0.69 19.67
C TYR A 217 2.61 -1.63 19.02
N PRO A 218 2.77 -2.01 17.73
CA PRO A 218 1.77 -2.79 17.01
C PRO A 218 1.49 -4.13 17.69
N GLN A 219 0.21 -4.42 17.96
CA GLN A 219 -0.22 -5.68 18.57
C GLN A 219 -0.66 -6.69 17.52
N VAL A 220 -1.27 -6.20 16.45
CA VAL A 220 -1.70 -7.00 15.30
C VAL A 220 -1.15 -6.39 14.02
N ALA A 221 -1.08 -7.22 13.00
CA ALA A 221 -0.66 -6.80 11.69
C ALA A 221 -1.53 -7.44 10.62
N TYR A 222 -1.51 -6.84 9.43
CA TYR A 222 -1.97 -7.48 8.22
C TYR A 222 -1.06 -7.06 7.07
N LYS A 223 -1.02 -7.90 6.05
CA LYS A 223 -0.37 -7.56 4.78
C LYS A 223 -1.38 -7.56 3.64
N THR A 224 -1.15 -6.66 2.71
CA THR A 224 -1.87 -6.56 1.44
C THR A 224 -0.90 -6.23 0.32
N VAL A 225 -1.29 -6.54 -0.91
CA VAL A 225 -0.56 -6.14 -2.10
C VAL A 225 -1.45 -5.26 -2.97
N GLN A 226 -1.00 -4.06 -3.34
CA GLN A 226 -1.63 -3.30 -4.42
C GLN A 226 -1.22 -3.95 -5.74
N VAL A 227 -2.19 -4.50 -6.48
CA VAL A 227 -1.92 -5.17 -7.75
C VAL A 227 -3.09 -4.99 -8.71
N GLY A 228 -2.81 -5.23 -9.99
CA GLY A 228 -3.83 -5.24 -11.04
C GLY A 228 -4.89 -6.32 -10.86
N ALA A 229 -6.06 -6.02 -11.42
CA ALA A 229 -7.23 -6.86 -11.44
C ALA A 229 -6.92 -8.32 -11.82
N ARG A 230 -7.34 -9.24 -10.95
CA ARG A 230 -7.13 -10.69 -11.06
C ARG A 230 -8.26 -11.45 -10.37
N ILE A 231 -8.47 -12.69 -10.80
CA ILE A 231 -9.45 -13.59 -10.19
C ILE A 231 -9.14 -13.85 -8.71
N ASN A 232 -10.16 -13.84 -7.85
CA ASN A 232 -10.01 -14.21 -6.45
C ASN A 232 -9.87 -15.74 -6.32
N THR A 233 -8.86 -16.20 -5.59
CA THR A 233 -8.59 -17.63 -5.40
C THR A 233 -9.10 -18.17 -4.06
N GLY A 234 -9.81 -17.34 -3.28
CA GLY A 234 -10.24 -17.65 -1.91
C GLY A 234 -9.09 -17.55 -0.90
N MET A 235 -8.03 -16.79 -1.23
CA MET A 235 -6.83 -16.69 -0.38
C MET A 235 -7.18 -16.22 1.04
N ARG A 236 -8.18 -15.34 1.17
CA ARG A 236 -8.63 -14.80 2.46
C ARG A 236 -9.83 -15.53 3.07
N ASP A 237 -10.32 -16.63 2.50
CA ASP A 237 -11.51 -17.34 3.02
C ASP A 237 -11.34 -17.74 4.49
N ARG A 238 -10.16 -18.26 4.85
CA ARG A 238 -9.80 -18.67 6.22
C ARG A 238 -9.36 -17.52 7.12
N ARG A 239 -9.34 -16.30 6.58
CA ARG A 239 -8.98 -15.07 7.29
C ARG A 239 -10.20 -14.25 7.70
N GLN A 240 -11.39 -14.65 7.27
CA GLN A 240 -12.64 -14.02 7.67
C GLN A 240 -13.00 -14.44 9.10
N LEU A 241 -13.34 -13.51 9.98
CA LEU A 241 -13.76 -13.82 11.35
C LEU A 241 -14.94 -14.81 11.40
N HIS A 242 -15.85 -14.70 10.43
CA HIS A 242 -17.02 -15.57 10.33
C HIS A 242 -16.73 -16.97 9.74
N ASN A 243 -15.57 -17.19 9.12
CA ASN A 243 -15.15 -18.47 8.51
C ASN A 243 -16.19 -19.13 7.57
N TYR A 244 -17.11 -18.33 7.03
CA TYR A 244 -18.32 -18.77 6.33
C TYR A 244 -19.15 -19.85 7.08
N ALA A 245 -19.19 -19.76 8.40
CA ALA A 245 -19.80 -20.79 9.26
C ALA A 245 -20.88 -20.25 10.21
N VAL A 246 -20.99 -18.93 10.39
CA VAL A 246 -21.87 -18.33 11.39
C VAL A 246 -22.69 -17.17 10.82
N GLY A 247 -23.89 -16.99 11.37
CA GLY A 247 -24.79 -15.87 11.03
C GLY A 247 -25.15 -15.82 9.54
N GLU A 248 -25.24 -14.61 9.00
CA GLU A 248 -25.55 -14.37 7.59
C GLU A 248 -24.49 -14.90 6.62
N PHE A 249 -23.30 -15.25 7.12
CA PHE A 249 -22.22 -15.83 6.33
C PHE A 249 -22.15 -17.35 6.42
N GLY A 250 -22.99 -18.03 7.21
CA GLY A 250 -23.05 -19.49 7.30
C GLY A 250 -24.08 -20.11 6.35
N PRO A 251 -24.14 -21.45 6.21
CA PRO A 251 -25.10 -22.12 5.33
C PRO A 251 -26.55 -21.65 5.53
N GLY A 252 -27.20 -21.24 4.45
CA GLY A 252 -28.56 -20.68 4.47
C GLY A 252 -28.65 -19.18 4.80
N GLY A 253 -27.52 -18.54 5.14
CA GLY A 253 -27.43 -17.11 5.38
C GLY A 253 -27.39 -16.27 4.10
N LEU A 254 -27.76 -14.99 4.22
CA LEU A 254 -27.86 -14.04 3.11
C LEU A 254 -26.56 -13.85 2.32
N TYR A 255 -25.41 -13.86 3.01
CA TYR A 255 -24.08 -13.63 2.45
C TYR A 255 -23.27 -14.91 2.25
N TYR A 256 -23.87 -16.09 2.43
CA TYR A 256 -23.17 -17.35 2.21
C TYR A 256 -22.86 -17.58 0.74
N GLN A 257 -23.78 -17.22 -0.14
CA GLN A 257 -23.53 -17.13 -1.57
C GLN A 257 -22.85 -15.77 -1.82
N THR A 258 -21.57 -15.75 -2.21
CA THR A 258 -20.82 -14.48 -2.24
C THR A 258 -20.89 -13.76 -3.60
N SER A 259 -21.41 -14.41 -4.64
CA SER A 259 -21.72 -13.83 -5.95
C SER A 259 -22.86 -14.60 -6.62
N ASP A 260 -23.27 -14.24 -7.82
CA ASP A 260 -24.23 -15.01 -8.63
C ASP A 260 -23.61 -16.28 -9.27
N ILE A 261 -22.34 -16.57 -9.02
CA ILE A 261 -21.62 -17.74 -9.53
C ILE A 261 -21.93 -18.95 -8.65
N PRO A 262 -22.55 -20.04 -9.16
CA PRO A 262 -23.02 -21.15 -8.31
C PRO A 262 -21.98 -21.82 -7.40
N THR A 263 -20.69 -21.69 -7.72
CA THR A 263 -19.57 -22.29 -6.97
C THR A 263 -18.99 -21.39 -5.87
N THR A 264 -19.62 -20.26 -5.56
CA THR A 264 -19.13 -19.28 -4.55
C THR A 264 -19.91 -19.35 -3.23
N THR A 265 -20.41 -20.54 -2.88
CA THR A 265 -20.98 -20.81 -1.56
C THR A 265 -19.85 -20.92 -0.51
N GLY A 266 -19.84 -20.01 0.46
CA GLY A 266 -18.89 -19.99 1.56
C GLY A 266 -17.44 -19.74 1.16
N THR A 267 -17.22 -19.01 0.06
CA THR A 267 -15.88 -18.73 -0.48
C THR A 267 -15.94 -17.59 -1.48
N THR A 268 -14.91 -16.74 -1.53
CA THR A 268 -14.74 -15.75 -2.62
C THR A 268 -14.02 -16.32 -3.84
N LYS A 269 -13.59 -17.58 -3.79
CA LYS A 269 -12.86 -18.23 -4.87
C LYS A 269 -13.69 -18.28 -6.17
N GLY A 270 -13.10 -17.81 -7.25
CA GLY A 270 -13.72 -17.77 -8.57
C GLY A 270 -14.46 -16.47 -8.86
N ILE A 271 -14.51 -15.52 -7.91
CA ILE A 271 -15.04 -14.18 -8.19
C ILE A 271 -14.05 -13.42 -9.08
N ASP A 272 -14.55 -13.03 -10.25
CA ASP A 272 -13.83 -12.22 -11.21
C ASP A 272 -13.93 -10.71 -10.89
N THR A 273 -12.97 -9.92 -11.39
CA THR A 273 -12.95 -8.46 -11.28
C THR A 273 -13.85 -7.79 -12.32
N ARG A 274 -15.16 -7.97 -12.19
CA ARG A 274 -16.21 -7.25 -12.95
C ARG A 274 -17.41 -6.99 -12.05
N PHE A 275 -18.09 -5.86 -12.26
CA PHE A 275 -19.26 -5.47 -11.45
C PHE A 275 -20.57 -6.13 -11.89
N HIS A 276 -20.59 -6.78 -13.06
CA HIS A 276 -21.75 -7.52 -13.58
C HIS A 276 -21.24 -8.53 -14.63
N PRO A 277 -21.82 -9.74 -14.78
CA PRO A 277 -21.42 -10.75 -15.76
C PRO A 277 -21.35 -10.23 -17.19
N ASN A 278 -22.30 -9.39 -17.57
CA ASN A 278 -22.34 -8.73 -18.88
C ASN A 278 -21.21 -7.69 -19.10
N PHE A 279 -20.55 -7.22 -18.04
CA PHE A 279 -19.45 -6.28 -18.18
C PHE A 279 -18.17 -7.04 -18.55
N PRO A 280 -17.25 -6.42 -19.30
CA PRO A 280 -15.95 -7.01 -19.56
C PRO A 280 -15.17 -7.18 -18.26
N LEU A 281 -14.34 -8.21 -18.22
CA LEU A 281 -13.34 -8.36 -17.17
C LEU A 281 -12.40 -7.15 -17.17
N GLN A 282 -12.14 -6.61 -15.98
CA GLN A 282 -11.20 -5.51 -15.85
C GLN A 282 -9.78 -5.97 -16.19
N ASN A 283 -9.09 -5.19 -17.01
CA ASN A 283 -7.69 -5.41 -17.33
C ASN A 283 -6.82 -5.05 -16.11
N HIS A 284 -5.73 -5.80 -15.88
CA HIS A 284 -4.81 -5.54 -14.77
C HIS A 284 -4.18 -4.13 -14.78
N ASN A 285 -4.08 -3.48 -15.94
CA ASN A 285 -3.59 -2.10 -16.07
C ASN A 285 -4.71 -1.04 -16.00
N ALA A 286 -5.98 -1.44 -15.86
CA ALA A 286 -7.13 -0.53 -15.79
C ALA A 286 -7.73 -0.40 -14.37
N LEU A 287 -7.63 -1.45 -13.56
CA LEU A 287 -8.15 -1.47 -12.20
C LEU A 287 -7.11 -2.05 -11.25
N TRP A 288 -6.76 -1.28 -10.24
CA TRP A 288 -5.84 -1.66 -9.18
C TRP A 288 -6.56 -1.62 -7.84
N THR A 289 -6.51 -2.71 -7.10
CA THR A 289 -7.12 -2.81 -5.76
C THR A 289 -6.18 -3.52 -4.80
N PHE A 290 -6.52 -3.52 -3.52
CA PHE A 290 -5.93 -4.43 -2.55
C PHE A 290 -6.16 -5.88 -2.97
N ASP A 291 -5.07 -6.62 -3.08
CA ASP A 291 -4.90 -7.96 -3.65
C ASP A 291 -5.37 -8.13 -5.11
N GLY A 292 -5.75 -7.04 -5.78
CA GLY A 292 -6.26 -7.05 -7.15
C GLY A 292 -7.57 -7.84 -7.33
N THR A 293 -8.29 -8.12 -6.26
CA THR A 293 -9.44 -9.04 -6.27
C THR A 293 -10.71 -8.37 -5.75
N PHE A 294 -11.86 -8.96 -6.08
CA PHE A 294 -13.14 -8.68 -5.44
C PHE A 294 -13.56 -9.82 -4.51
N PRO A 295 -14.31 -9.54 -3.42
CA PRO A 295 -14.74 -8.22 -2.94
C PRO A 295 -13.61 -7.27 -2.52
N VAL A 296 -13.92 -5.98 -2.36
CA VAL A 296 -12.95 -5.01 -1.82
C VAL A 296 -12.65 -5.32 -0.36
N LYS A 297 -11.48 -4.91 0.11
CA LYS A 297 -10.96 -5.37 1.40
C LYS A 297 -11.49 -4.54 2.55
N LEU A 298 -11.89 -5.22 3.61
CA LEU A 298 -12.33 -4.63 4.87
C LEU A 298 -11.29 -4.86 5.96
N LEU A 299 -10.90 -3.78 6.63
CA LEU A 299 -10.08 -3.86 7.82
C LEU A 299 -10.99 -3.97 9.05
N MET A 300 -10.91 -5.11 9.74
CA MET A 300 -11.58 -5.34 11.02
C MET A 300 -10.59 -5.11 12.15
N VAL A 301 -10.87 -4.13 13.00
CA VAL A 301 -9.99 -3.72 14.11
C VAL A 301 -10.79 -3.46 15.38
N ARG A 302 -10.10 -3.53 16.52
CA ARG A 302 -10.65 -3.18 17.83
C ARG A 302 -10.16 -1.80 18.24
N TYR A 303 -11.04 -1.03 18.88
CA TYR A 303 -10.65 0.24 19.46
C TYR A 303 -9.51 0.05 20.48
N GLY A 304 -8.49 0.91 20.41
CA GLY A 304 -7.32 0.84 21.30
C GLY A 304 -6.34 -0.30 20.99
N GLN A 305 -6.49 -1.02 19.89
CA GLN A 305 -5.53 -2.04 19.44
C GLN A 305 -4.66 -1.49 18.30
N PRO A 306 -3.38 -1.15 18.55
CA PRO A 306 -2.48 -0.68 17.50
C PRO A 306 -2.27 -1.74 16.42
N VAL A 307 -2.38 -1.32 15.15
CA VAL A 307 -2.33 -2.19 13.97
C VAL A 307 -1.22 -1.73 13.03
N LEU A 308 -0.43 -2.67 12.53
CA LEU A 308 0.54 -2.40 11.48
C LEU A 308 0.11 -3.00 10.14
N MET A 309 0.02 -2.13 9.13
CA MET A 309 -0.19 -2.52 7.74
C MET A 309 1.15 -2.72 7.04
N ARG A 310 1.38 -3.88 6.44
CA ARG A 310 2.43 -4.03 5.43
C ARG A 310 1.84 -4.00 4.03
N HIS A 311 2.12 -2.91 3.32
CA HIS A 311 1.63 -2.66 1.98
C HIS A 311 2.70 -2.96 0.94
N TYR A 312 2.50 -4.01 0.14
CA TYR A 312 3.37 -4.32 -0.99
C TYR A 312 2.85 -3.66 -2.27
N ASN A 313 3.74 -3.08 -3.06
CA ASN A 313 3.39 -2.54 -4.37
C ASN A 313 3.77 -3.56 -5.45
N ALA A 314 2.78 -4.18 -6.09
CA ALA A 314 2.96 -5.07 -7.24
C ALA A 314 2.39 -4.47 -8.54
N LEU A 315 2.30 -3.14 -8.62
CA LEU A 315 1.89 -2.44 -9.84
C LEU A 315 3.00 -2.47 -10.90
N PRO A 316 2.66 -2.27 -12.19
CA PRO A 316 3.64 -2.27 -13.26
C PRO A 316 4.81 -1.30 -13.04
N ILE A 317 6.00 -1.70 -13.50
CA ILE A 317 7.22 -0.88 -13.46
C ILE A 317 7.13 0.28 -14.46
N ASP A 318 6.50 0.05 -15.61
CA ASP A 318 6.30 1.08 -16.62
C ASP A 318 5.26 2.11 -16.13
N PRO A 319 5.60 3.41 -16.02
CA PRO A 319 4.67 4.46 -15.57
C PRO A 319 3.48 4.66 -16.51
N ALA A 320 3.57 4.26 -17.78
CA ALA A 320 2.47 4.36 -18.74
C ALA A 320 1.53 3.14 -18.73
N ALA A 321 1.84 2.08 -17.99
CA ALA A 321 1.02 0.86 -17.93
C ALA A 321 -0.20 1.00 -17.00
N ASN A 322 -1.03 2.01 -17.24
CA ASN A 322 -2.15 2.42 -16.40
C ASN A 322 -3.39 2.90 -17.21
N MET A 323 -3.40 2.63 -18.52
CA MET A 323 -4.45 3.07 -19.46
C MET A 323 -4.66 4.59 -19.50
N GLY A 324 -3.69 5.37 -19.01
CA GLY A 324 -3.71 6.83 -18.94
C GLY A 324 -4.30 7.44 -17.68
N PHE A 325 -4.58 6.65 -16.64
CA PHE A 325 -5.12 7.15 -15.37
C PHE A 325 -4.40 6.53 -14.16
N GLY A 326 -4.06 7.37 -13.18
CA GLY A 326 -3.35 6.95 -11.96
C GLY A 326 -1.83 6.92 -12.12
N LEU A 327 -1.12 6.51 -11.07
CA LEU A 327 0.34 6.41 -11.02
C LEU A 327 0.72 5.16 -10.20
N HIS A 328 1.72 4.40 -10.66
CA HIS A 328 2.12 3.15 -9.99
C HIS A 328 2.85 3.38 -8.65
N THR A 329 3.28 4.60 -8.34
CA THR A 329 3.82 4.97 -7.04
C THR A 329 2.66 5.36 -6.14
N ILE A 330 2.49 4.63 -5.04
CA ILE A 330 1.30 4.73 -4.21
C ILE A 330 1.62 5.37 -2.86
N SER A 331 0.65 6.12 -2.36
CA SER A 331 0.53 6.49 -0.95
C SER A 331 -0.85 6.05 -0.46
N THR A 332 -0.98 5.68 0.81
CA THR A 332 -2.23 5.15 1.36
C THR A 332 -2.67 6.00 2.53
N HIS A 333 -3.83 6.64 2.39
CA HIS A 333 -4.47 7.40 3.45
C HIS A 333 -5.63 6.60 4.03
N GLU A 334 -5.62 6.38 5.34
CA GLU A 334 -6.78 5.85 6.05
C GLU A 334 -7.66 7.02 6.50
N HIS A 335 -8.69 7.28 5.70
CA HIS A 335 -9.55 8.43 5.92
C HIS A 335 -10.26 8.34 7.27
N ASN A 336 -10.14 9.41 8.07
CA ASN A 336 -10.61 9.50 9.45
C ASN A 336 -9.82 8.67 10.48
N GLY A 337 -8.69 8.08 10.09
CA GLY A 337 -7.78 7.35 10.96
C GLY A 337 -7.06 8.20 12.00
N HIS A 338 -6.86 9.48 11.68
CA HIS A 338 -6.02 10.41 12.46
C HIS A 338 -4.61 9.83 12.68
N SER A 339 -4.04 9.29 11.60
CA SER A 339 -2.69 8.72 11.61
C SER A 339 -1.64 9.82 11.72
N PRO A 340 -0.47 9.55 12.32
CA PRO A 340 0.63 10.49 12.34
C PRO A 340 1.17 10.69 10.92
N ALA A 341 1.82 11.84 10.68
CA ALA A 341 2.15 12.35 9.35
C ALA A 341 2.97 11.38 8.47
N GLU A 342 3.77 10.49 9.05
CA GLU A 342 4.54 9.47 8.32
C GLU A 342 3.69 8.33 7.74
N SER A 343 2.41 8.25 8.11
CA SER A 343 1.49 7.17 7.73
C SER A 343 0.09 7.65 7.33
N ASP A 344 -0.11 8.96 7.17
CA ASP A 344 -1.40 9.56 6.82
C ASP A 344 -1.63 9.69 5.29
N GLY A 345 -0.76 9.11 4.47
CA GLY A 345 -0.87 9.11 3.01
C GLY A 345 -0.07 10.20 2.31
#